data_AF-A0A9D8JM07-F1
#
_entry.id   AF-A0A9D8JM07-F1
#
_cell.length_a   1.000
_cell.length_b   1.000
_cell.length_c   1.000
_cell.angle_alpha   90.00
_cell.angle_beta   90.00
_cell.angle_gamma   90.00
#
_symmetry.space_group_name_H-M   'P 1'
#
loop_
_entity.id
_entity.type
_entity.pdbx_description
1 polymer ?
#
loop_
_entity_poly.entity_id
_entity_poly.type
_entity_poly.pdbx_seq_one_letter_code
_entity_poly.pdbx_strand_id
1 'polypeptide(L)'
;MPLLCGTGKRGRREIERSSPLLVKRNFKIIFKRKSEARNPKFETIPNDQISNVLNKGVKRIWILKIRICFEFRYSDFEFEPFTMDLKERLRQLSSISKVPVASIEEETGDLKERLDRLLRPEKVFRKRELYPIEKLVNGKIVSASEGETFRAEEYFPPDFRYGEMTLSEIHNIPTYPAHLLSGDERLKEIDFKKALFLDTETTGLSGGTGTLAFMVGLGFFQGDGFVVQQLFMRDYSEEKASLSILQDILNSYQFLVTFNGRHYDIPLLETRMILSRKRSQIREMPNFDLLFPSRKIWKGAYENCRLVTLESRLLGMEREEDIPSEWIPSLYFDYIQTGDARKIHRVFYHNRMDILTMVALAGRIHLVYHDPQAARPRKGVEHFSLGRLFWDHGDREKAIPCFEIALKRCDDELAWEVMKWLSMAFKKTGQGEKAHSLWHEMMEWPYRKDAYPYIEAAKYYEHRLKEFEKAIEYVDQALTLISFHRERDVELLLERKKRLLKKKVGNESR
;
A
#
# COMPACT_ATOMS: atom_id res chain seq x y z
N MET A 1 19.68 -33.14 36.25
CA MET A 1 19.29 -34.14 37.28
C MET A 1 18.76 -33.39 38.50
N PRO A 2 17.73 -33.91 39.19
CA PRO A 2 16.37 -33.38 39.05
C PRO A 2 15.64 -33.18 40.41
N LEU A 3 14.30 -33.01 40.32
CA LEU A 3 13.23 -33.29 41.30
C LEU A 3 12.68 -32.05 42.03
N LEU A 4 11.38 -31.83 42.29
CA LEU A 4 10.07 -32.48 42.05
C LEU A 4 9.01 -31.41 42.44
N CYS A 5 7.95 -31.15 41.68
CA CYS A 5 6.59 -31.73 41.76
C CYS A 5 5.60 -31.03 42.72
N GLY A 6 4.35 -30.90 42.26
CA GLY A 6 3.19 -30.37 42.99
C GLY A 6 2.12 -29.81 42.03
N THR A 7 1.52 -30.61 41.14
CA THR A 7 0.18 -31.27 41.28
C THR A 7 -0.95 -30.46 41.93
N GLY A 8 -1.93 -30.07 41.10
CA GLY A 8 -3.34 -30.48 41.30
C GLY A 8 -4.41 -29.42 41.54
N LYS A 9 -5.37 -29.33 40.59
CA LYS A 9 -6.86 -29.27 40.71
C LYS A 9 -7.44 -28.43 39.55
N ARG A 10 -7.91 -29.01 38.43
CA ARG A 10 -9.26 -29.58 38.18
C ARG A 10 -10.41 -28.89 38.93
N GLY A 11 -11.16 -28.07 38.19
CA GLY A 11 -12.54 -27.66 38.48
C GLY A 11 -13.33 -27.52 37.17
N ARG A 12 -14.18 -28.50 36.87
CA ARG A 12 -15.31 -28.42 35.93
C ARG A 12 -16.58 -28.20 36.77
N ARG A 13 -17.51 -27.37 36.30
CA ARG A 13 -19.00 -27.52 36.34
C ARG A 13 -19.63 -26.21 35.84
N GLU A 14 -20.39 -26.27 34.73
CA GLU A 14 -21.87 -26.25 34.61
C GLU A 14 -22.35 -24.81 34.35
N ILE A 15 -22.86 -24.46 33.15
CA ILE A 15 -24.14 -24.81 32.49
C ILE A 15 -25.36 -24.27 33.25
N GLU A 16 -25.82 -23.07 32.84
CA GLU A 16 -27.22 -22.61 32.75
C GLU A 16 -27.24 -21.66 31.53
N ARG A 17 -27.87 -21.92 30.37
CA ARG A 17 -29.28 -22.20 30.01
C ARG A 17 -30.27 -21.12 30.46
N SER A 18 -30.47 -20.14 29.57
CA SER A 18 -31.79 -19.56 29.29
C SER A 18 -31.92 -19.29 27.79
N SER A 19 -33.03 -19.75 27.22
CA SER A 19 -33.28 -20.08 25.81
C SER A 19 -34.16 -19.01 25.11
N PRO A 20 -34.81 -19.24 23.94
CA PRO A 20 -34.59 -18.44 22.71
C PRO A 20 -35.88 -17.83 22.12
N LEU A 21 -35.78 -17.00 21.06
CA LEU A 21 -36.84 -16.75 20.05
C LEU A 21 -36.15 -16.17 18.78
N LEU A 22 -36.00 -16.96 17.70
CA LEU A 22 -36.81 -16.98 16.45
C LEU A 22 -36.64 -15.68 15.60
N VAL A 23 -36.33 -15.66 14.29
CA VAL A 23 -36.74 -16.53 13.17
C VAL A 23 -35.74 -16.47 11.99
N LYS A 24 -35.57 -17.65 11.37
CA LYS A 24 -35.00 -18.04 10.07
C LYS A 24 -35.26 -17.11 8.86
N ARG A 25 -34.29 -17.04 7.93
CA ARG A 25 -34.49 -17.45 6.51
C ARG A 25 -33.17 -17.57 5.73
N ASN A 26 -32.80 -18.82 5.43
CA ASN A 26 -31.87 -19.19 4.37
C ASN A 26 -32.64 -19.30 3.04
N PHE A 27 -32.09 -18.78 1.95
CA PHE A 27 -32.47 -19.17 0.59
C PHE A 27 -31.25 -19.70 -0.16
N LYS A 28 -31.20 -21.03 -0.29
CA LYS A 28 -30.54 -21.75 -1.38
C LYS A 28 -31.52 -21.74 -2.55
N ILE A 29 -31.12 -21.25 -3.72
CA ILE A 29 -31.82 -21.54 -4.98
C ILE A 29 -30.84 -22.22 -5.93
N ILE A 30 -31.25 -23.44 -6.27
CA ILE A 30 -30.75 -24.32 -7.33
C ILE A 30 -31.21 -23.74 -8.67
N PHE A 31 -30.34 -23.66 -9.68
CA PHE A 31 -30.80 -23.62 -11.07
C PHE A 31 -30.21 -24.78 -11.89
N LYS A 32 -31.15 -25.59 -12.36
CA LYS A 32 -31.00 -26.76 -13.22
C LYS A 32 -31.01 -26.28 -14.68
N ARG A 33 -30.17 -26.93 -15.51
CA ARG A 33 -30.08 -26.80 -16.98
C ARG A 33 -31.44 -26.60 -17.67
N LYS A 34 -31.48 -25.68 -18.64
CA LYS A 34 -32.12 -25.92 -19.94
C LYS A 34 -31.29 -25.29 -21.05
N SER A 35 -30.96 -26.14 -22.00
CA SER A 35 -30.38 -25.92 -23.31
C SER A 35 -31.31 -25.11 -24.22
N GLU A 36 -30.76 -24.22 -25.05
CA GLU A 36 -30.80 -24.36 -26.51
C GLU A 36 -30.05 -23.20 -27.20
N ALA A 37 -29.44 -23.54 -28.33
CA ALA A 37 -28.45 -22.77 -29.06
C ALA A 37 -29.05 -21.72 -30.00
N ARG A 38 -28.26 -20.68 -30.33
CA ARG A 38 -27.88 -20.33 -31.71
C ARG A 38 -26.83 -19.21 -31.73
N ASN A 39 -25.75 -19.48 -32.45
CA ASN A 39 -24.65 -18.58 -32.84
C ASN A 39 -25.20 -17.43 -33.73
N PRO A 40 -24.56 -16.25 -33.79
CA PRO A 40 -23.58 -16.10 -34.88
C PRO A 40 -22.35 -15.20 -34.60
N LYS A 41 -21.23 -15.68 -35.16
CA LYS A 41 -20.21 -15.00 -35.97
C LYS A 41 -19.53 -13.72 -35.44
N PHE A 42 -18.22 -13.90 -35.23
CA PHE A 42 -17.18 -12.89 -35.30
C PHE A 42 -17.13 -12.22 -36.68
N GLU A 43 -17.05 -10.89 -36.70
CA GLU A 43 -16.42 -10.13 -37.77
C GLU A 43 -15.31 -9.25 -37.18
N THR A 44 -14.11 -9.49 -37.68
CA THR A 44 -12.87 -8.72 -37.48
C THR A 44 -12.92 -7.43 -38.29
N ILE A 45 -12.53 -6.29 -37.70
CA ILE A 45 -12.23 -5.05 -38.44
C ILE A 45 -10.73 -4.75 -38.30
N PRO A 46 -10.02 -4.41 -39.40
CA PRO A 46 -8.55 -4.38 -39.44
C PRO A 46 -7.92 -3.10 -38.87
N ASN A 47 -6.68 -3.23 -38.41
CA ASN A 47 -5.74 -2.13 -38.19
C ASN A 47 -5.31 -1.54 -39.54
N ASP A 48 -5.71 -0.31 -39.83
CA ASP A 48 -4.84 0.66 -40.49
C ASP A 48 -5.42 2.08 -40.36
N GLN A 49 -4.51 3.06 -40.21
CA GLN A 49 -4.72 4.50 -39.97
C GLN A 49 -4.55 5.00 -38.52
N ILE A 50 -3.33 4.80 -38.00
CA ILE A 50 -2.71 5.71 -37.05
C ILE A 50 -1.87 6.71 -37.85
N SER A 51 -2.37 7.93 -38.06
CA SER A 51 -1.57 9.17 -38.08
C SER A 51 -2.44 10.36 -38.53
N ASN A 52 -2.23 11.50 -37.88
CA ASN A 52 -2.73 12.85 -38.22
C ASN A 52 -4.13 13.23 -37.72
N VAL A 53 -4.25 13.61 -36.44
CA VAL A 53 -4.62 14.99 -36.04
C VAL A 53 -4.04 15.27 -34.65
N LEU A 54 -2.78 15.73 -34.61
CA LEU A 54 -2.28 16.58 -33.54
C LEU A 54 -2.41 18.02 -34.04
N ASN A 55 -3.45 18.74 -33.58
CA ASN A 55 -3.36 20.16 -33.21
C ASN A 55 -4.76 20.74 -32.98
N LYS A 56 -5.12 20.92 -31.70
CA LYS A 56 -5.67 22.15 -31.07
C LYS A 56 -6.58 21.82 -29.87
N GLY A 57 -6.14 22.22 -28.67
CA GLY A 57 -7.04 22.82 -27.66
C GLY A 57 -7.76 21.92 -26.64
N VAL A 58 -7.09 21.67 -25.50
CA VAL A 58 -7.51 21.97 -24.11
C VAL A 58 -8.97 21.72 -23.65
N LYS A 59 -9.08 21.04 -22.48
CA LYS A 59 -10.18 20.96 -21.49
C LYS A 59 -11.39 20.05 -21.79
N ARG A 60 -11.46 18.94 -21.05
CA ARG A 60 -12.66 18.31 -20.39
C ARG A 60 -12.67 16.78 -20.51
N ILE A 61 -11.91 16.08 -19.67
CA ILE A 61 -12.23 14.69 -19.28
C ILE A 61 -11.80 14.50 -17.82
N TRP A 62 -12.62 14.98 -16.88
CA TRP A 62 -12.52 14.66 -15.44
C TRP A 62 -13.90 14.47 -14.79
N ILE A 63 -14.94 14.17 -15.59
CA ILE A 63 -16.27 13.79 -15.08
C ILE A 63 -16.74 12.58 -15.88
N LEU A 64 -16.12 11.42 -15.64
CA LEU A 64 -16.71 10.13 -16.00
C LEU A 64 -16.09 8.99 -15.17
N LYS A 65 -16.21 9.07 -13.83
CA LYS A 65 -15.97 7.89 -12.97
C LYS A 65 -16.59 7.95 -11.57
N ILE A 66 -17.70 8.67 -11.40
CA ILE A 66 -18.57 8.54 -10.20
C ILE A 66 -20.03 8.60 -10.68
N ARG A 67 -20.51 7.49 -11.25
CA ARG A 67 -21.96 7.23 -11.42
C ARG A 67 -22.21 5.75 -11.69
N ILE A 68 -21.75 4.91 -10.78
CA ILE A 68 -22.25 3.54 -10.63
C ILE A 68 -22.60 3.39 -9.15
N CYS A 69 -23.82 3.78 -8.80
CA CYS A 69 -24.56 3.31 -7.64
C CYS A 69 -25.96 3.97 -7.69
N PHE A 70 -26.99 3.13 -7.60
CA PHE A 70 -28.43 3.43 -7.56
C PHE A 70 -29.15 3.69 -8.89
N GLU A 71 -29.59 2.59 -9.49
CA GLU A 71 -30.74 2.56 -10.40
C GLU A 71 -31.72 1.52 -9.85
N PHE A 72 -32.82 1.97 -9.24
CA PHE A 72 -33.99 1.14 -8.95
C PHE A 72 -35.19 1.72 -9.70
N ARG A 73 -35.75 0.87 -10.56
CA ARG A 73 -36.94 1.08 -11.39
C ARG A 73 -38.19 1.16 -10.52
N TYR A 74 -39.05 2.15 -10.77
CA TYR A 74 -40.49 2.06 -10.52
C TYR A 74 -41.19 2.46 -11.82
N SER A 75 -41.96 1.53 -12.36
CA SER A 75 -42.90 1.73 -13.46
C SER A 75 -44.32 1.51 -12.95
N ASP A 76 -45.26 2.19 -13.62
CA ASP A 76 -46.67 1.87 -13.78
C ASP A 76 -47.65 2.27 -12.65
N PHE A 77 -48.30 3.42 -12.84
CA PHE A 77 -49.72 3.62 -12.48
C PHE A 77 -50.40 4.49 -13.54
N GLU A 78 -51.36 3.91 -14.25
CA GLU A 78 -52.25 4.53 -15.23
C GLU A 78 -53.29 5.43 -14.54
N PHE A 79 -53.68 6.54 -15.18
CA PHE A 79 -54.84 7.36 -14.79
C PHE A 79 -55.78 7.52 -16.00
N GLU A 80 -57.03 7.11 -15.84
CA GLU A 80 -58.13 7.32 -16.79
C GLU A 80 -58.58 8.81 -16.83
N PRO A 81 -59.14 9.31 -17.96
CA PRO A 81 -59.49 10.71 -18.13
C PRO A 81 -60.97 10.97 -17.75
N PHE A 82 -61.20 11.91 -16.84
CA PHE A 82 -62.52 12.52 -16.63
C PHE A 82 -62.50 14.00 -17.05
N THR A 83 -63.17 14.30 -18.15
CA THR A 83 -63.35 15.65 -18.69
C THR A 83 -64.54 16.33 -18.03
N MET A 84 -64.32 17.50 -17.40
CA MET A 84 -65.39 18.44 -17.03
C MET A 84 -64.92 19.87 -17.30
N ASP A 85 -65.77 20.66 -17.95
CA ASP A 85 -65.47 21.97 -18.54
C ASP A 85 -65.23 23.07 -17.48
N LEU A 86 -64.16 23.85 -17.68
CA LEU A 86 -63.66 24.88 -16.77
C LEU A 86 -64.68 26.01 -16.53
N LYS A 87 -65.59 26.24 -17.51
CA LYS A 87 -66.66 27.25 -17.42
C LYS A 87 -67.71 26.92 -16.36
N GLU A 88 -67.93 25.63 -16.09
CA GLU A 88 -68.93 25.18 -15.11
C GLU A 88 -68.42 25.36 -13.67
N ARG A 89 -67.12 25.11 -13.44
CA ARG A 89 -66.44 25.42 -12.17
C ARG A 89 -66.42 26.90 -11.85
N LEU A 90 -66.21 27.75 -12.87
CA LEU A 90 -66.18 29.21 -12.70
C LEU A 90 -67.54 29.82 -12.34
N ARG A 91 -68.65 29.20 -12.75
CA ARG A 91 -70.00 29.64 -12.34
C ARG A 91 -70.39 29.24 -10.92
N GLN A 92 -69.81 28.16 -10.39
CA GLN A 92 -70.05 27.75 -9.00
C GLN A 92 -69.21 28.55 -7.98
N LEU A 93 -68.08 29.12 -8.40
CA LEU A 93 -67.20 29.92 -7.54
C LEU A 93 -67.61 31.39 -7.42
N SER A 94 -68.46 31.91 -8.31
CA SER A 94 -68.89 33.31 -8.30
C SER A 94 -70.13 33.61 -7.44
N SER A 95 -70.70 32.59 -6.78
CA SER A 95 -71.91 32.72 -5.95
C SER A 95 -71.66 32.60 -4.43
N ILE A 96 -70.41 32.74 -3.96
CA ILE A 96 -70.12 32.82 -2.52
C ILE A 96 -69.76 34.28 -2.16
N SER A 97 -70.79 34.94 -1.65
CA SER A 97 -70.84 36.05 -0.69
C SER A 97 -69.56 36.86 -0.41
N LYS A 98 -69.63 38.14 -0.78
CA LYS A 98 -68.70 39.22 -0.40
C LYS A 98 -68.47 39.27 1.12
N VAL A 99 -67.26 38.96 1.55
CA VAL A 99 -66.71 39.37 2.86
C VAL A 99 -66.04 40.74 2.68
N PRO A 100 -66.17 41.72 3.60
CA PRO A 100 -65.60 43.06 3.41
C PRO A 100 -64.07 43.02 3.35
N VAL A 101 -63.50 43.66 2.33
CA VAL A 101 -62.05 43.68 2.01
C VAL A 101 -61.21 44.35 3.11
N ALA A 102 -61.82 45.14 4.00
CA ALA A 102 -61.10 45.90 5.03
C ALA A 102 -60.53 45.05 6.17
N SER A 103 -61.10 43.88 6.50
CA SER A 103 -60.61 43.03 7.60
C SER A 103 -59.53 42.02 7.17
N ILE A 104 -59.29 41.88 5.86
CA ILE A 104 -58.29 40.95 5.33
C ILE A 104 -56.93 41.66 5.21
N GLU A 105 -56.89 42.97 4.98
CA GLU A 105 -55.64 43.73 4.80
C GLU A 105 -54.82 43.87 6.10
N GLU A 106 -55.46 44.01 7.27
CA GLU A 106 -54.77 44.04 8.57
C GLU A 106 -54.24 42.66 8.99
N GLU A 107 -55.04 41.59 8.86
CA GLU A 107 -54.60 40.23 9.17
C GLU A 107 -53.53 39.72 8.20
N THR A 108 -53.66 40.03 6.90
CA THR A 108 -52.62 39.67 5.93
C THR A 108 -51.36 40.49 6.10
N GLY A 109 -51.46 41.75 6.56
CA GLY A 109 -50.32 42.58 6.96
C GLY A 109 -49.54 41.98 8.13
N ASP A 110 -50.23 41.64 9.23
CA ASP A 110 -49.61 40.99 10.41
C ASP A 110 -49.02 39.61 10.07
N LEU A 111 -49.72 38.82 9.24
CA LEU A 111 -49.20 37.53 8.77
C LEU A 111 -47.98 37.69 7.87
N LYS A 112 -47.94 38.70 6.99
CA LYS A 112 -46.76 38.99 6.15
C LYS A 112 -45.60 39.47 7.01
N GLU A 113 -45.85 40.29 8.02
CA GLU A 113 -44.81 40.80 8.92
C GLU A 113 -44.26 39.70 9.84
N ARG A 114 -45.13 38.79 10.31
CA ARG A 114 -44.74 37.58 11.04
C ARG A 114 -44.00 36.59 10.16
N LEU A 115 -44.44 36.41 8.91
CA LEU A 115 -43.77 35.55 7.94
C LEU A 115 -42.40 36.13 7.56
N ASP A 116 -42.28 37.45 7.37
CA ASP A 116 -40.99 38.12 7.16
C ASP A 116 -40.08 38.07 8.39
N ARG A 117 -40.63 38.09 9.62
CA ARG A 117 -39.82 37.80 10.83
C ARG A 117 -39.34 36.36 10.92
N LEU A 118 -40.16 35.39 10.50
CA LEU A 118 -39.81 33.97 10.49
C LEU A 118 -38.88 33.58 9.33
N LEU A 119 -39.01 34.27 8.19
CA LEU A 119 -38.21 34.06 6.98
C LEU A 119 -36.97 34.95 6.92
N ARG A 120 -36.85 35.97 7.79
CA ARG A 120 -35.55 36.63 8.04
C ARG A 120 -34.60 35.53 8.47
N PRO A 121 -33.54 35.21 7.69
CA PRO A 121 -32.49 34.37 8.20
C PRO A 121 -31.84 35.20 9.31
N GLU A 122 -32.25 34.97 10.56
CA GLU A 122 -31.34 35.18 11.67
C GLU A 122 -30.13 34.33 11.30
N LYS A 123 -29.10 34.96 10.73
CA LYS A 123 -27.76 34.41 10.79
C LYS A 123 -27.48 34.34 12.27
N VAL A 124 -27.89 33.23 12.89
CA VAL A 124 -27.38 32.82 14.18
C VAL A 124 -25.91 32.56 13.90
N PHE A 125 -25.11 33.61 13.97
CA PHE A 125 -23.69 33.52 14.16
C PHE A 125 -23.55 32.93 15.57
N ARG A 126 -23.78 31.61 15.69
CA ARG A 126 -23.22 30.86 16.80
C ARG A 126 -21.73 31.13 16.67
N LYS A 127 -21.20 31.98 17.55
CA LYS A 127 -19.78 32.25 17.68
C LYS A 127 -19.16 30.87 17.85
N ARG A 128 -18.60 30.32 16.78
CA ARG A 128 -17.99 28.97 16.83
C ARG A 128 -16.91 29.09 17.88
N GLU A 129 -17.04 28.33 18.94
CA GLU A 129 -16.02 28.25 19.97
C GLU A 129 -14.76 27.71 19.29
N LEU A 130 -13.74 28.55 19.15
CA LEU A 130 -12.49 28.18 18.50
C LEU A 130 -11.66 27.37 19.49
N TYR A 131 -11.20 26.21 19.07
CA TYR A 131 -10.32 25.37 19.88
C TYR A 131 -8.90 25.56 19.38
N PRO A 132 -8.03 26.24 20.16
CA PRO A 132 -6.63 26.39 19.81
C PRO A 132 -5.90 25.05 19.87
N ILE A 133 -4.84 24.90 19.08
CA ILE A 133 -4.10 23.64 18.97
C ILE A 133 -3.41 23.26 20.27
N GLU A 134 -2.97 24.26 21.04
CA GLU A 134 -2.29 24.16 22.33
C GLU A 134 -3.15 23.44 23.39
N LYS A 135 -4.48 23.38 23.22
CA LYS A 135 -5.39 22.66 24.12
C LYS A 135 -5.58 21.19 23.75
N LEU A 136 -5.25 20.81 22.51
CA LEU A 136 -5.52 19.48 21.97
C LEU A 136 -4.26 18.65 21.78
N VAL A 137 -3.12 19.31 21.55
CA VAL A 137 -1.83 18.68 21.34
C VAL A 137 -0.85 19.23 22.36
N ASN A 138 -0.17 18.33 23.06
CA ASN A 138 0.89 18.72 23.99
C ASN A 138 2.10 19.25 23.19
N GLY A 139 2.29 20.56 23.20
CA GLY A 139 3.35 21.22 22.48
C GLY A 139 3.56 22.64 22.95
N LYS A 140 4.60 23.28 22.42
CA LYS A 140 5.01 24.64 22.78
C LYS A 140 5.34 25.44 21.54
N ILE A 141 5.09 26.74 21.63
CA ILE A 141 5.57 27.70 20.62
C ILE A 141 7.07 27.85 20.81
N VAL A 142 7.82 27.75 19.73
CA VAL A 142 9.28 27.88 19.74
C VAL A 142 9.66 29.01 18.81
N SER A 143 10.42 29.97 19.33
CA SER A 143 10.94 31.08 18.55
C SER A 143 12.26 30.67 17.88
N ALA A 144 12.37 30.95 16.60
CA ALA A 144 13.59 30.90 15.81
C ALA A 144 13.96 32.33 15.37
N SER A 145 15.13 32.50 14.76
CA SER A 145 15.58 33.83 14.28
C SER A 145 14.62 34.48 13.27
N GLU A 146 13.75 33.71 12.62
CA GLU A 146 12.86 34.16 11.55
C GLU A 146 11.36 34.03 11.88
N GLY A 147 11.00 33.92 13.16
CA GLY A 147 9.61 33.86 13.61
C GLY A 147 9.37 32.74 14.61
N GLU A 148 8.11 32.31 14.72
CA GLU A 148 7.71 31.26 15.65
C GLU A 148 7.05 30.10 14.92
N THR A 149 7.08 28.92 15.52
CA THR A 149 6.34 27.75 15.04
C THR A 149 5.90 26.88 16.22
N PHE A 150 4.86 26.09 16.03
CA PHE A 150 4.41 25.15 17.05
C PHE A 150 5.21 23.85 16.98
N ARG A 151 5.74 23.41 18.13
CA ARG A 151 6.44 22.13 18.26
C ARG A 151 5.72 21.23 19.26
N ALA A 152 5.23 20.09 18.80
CA ALA A 152 4.80 18.99 19.66
C ALA A 152 5.96 18.01 19.86
N GLU A 153 6.01 17.40 21.05
CA GLU A 153 7.04 16.42 21.40
C GLU A 153 6.43 15.33 22.28
N GLU A 154 6.74 14.08 21.97
CA GLU A 154 6.34 12.93 22.78
C GLU A 154 7.49 11.95 22.91
N TYR A 155 7.69 11.49 24.15
CA TYR A 155 8.71 10.53 24.50
C TYR A 155 8.08 9.14 24.69
N PHE A 156 8.68 8.15 24.05
CA PHE A 156 8.34 6.74 24.16
C PHE A 156 9.43 6.02 24.96
N PRO A 157 9.07 5.34 26.06
CA PRO A 157 10.06 4.65 26.89
C PRO A 157 10.67 3.44 26.16
N PRO A 158 11.84 2.95 26.61
CA PRO A 158 12.59 1.89 25.90
C PRO A 158 11.81 0.58 25.75
N ASP A 159 10.95 0.27 26.72
CA ASP A 159 10.08 -0.92 26.76
C ASP A 159 8.80 -0.76 25.94
N PHE A 160 8.54 0.44 25.40
CA PHE A 160 7.42 0.65 24.51
C PHE A 160 7.52 -0.30 23.31
N ARG A 161 6.43 -1.02 23.07
CA ARG A 161 6.35 -2.05 22.04
C ARG A 161 5.51 -1.54 20.88
N TYR A 162 6.07 -1.61 19.68
CA TYR A 162 5.36 -1.30 18.45
C TYR A 162 5.60 -2.40 17.42
N GLY A 163 4.54 -3.14 17.10
CA GLY A 163 4.64 -4.41 16.38
C GLY A 163 5.27 -5.51 17.25
N GLU A 164 6.23 -6.25 16.68
CA GLU A 164 6.81 -7.42 17.34
C GLU A 164 7.99 -7.11 18.27
N MET A 165 8.53 -5.88 18.23
CA MET A 165 9.74 -5.46 18.95
C MET A 165 9.48 -4.25 19.87
N THR A 166 10.30 -4.14 20.92
CA THR A 166 10.44 -2.95 21.74
C THR A 166 11.37 -1.94 21.06
N LEU A 167 11.24 -0.66 21.41
CA LEU A 167 12.13 0.38 20.90
C LEU A 167 13.60 0.14 21.30
N SER A 168 13.84 -0.39 22.50
CA SER A 168 15.19 -0.78 22.95
C SER A 168 15.78 -1.92 22.12
N GLU A 169 14.98 -2.91 21.71
CA GLU A 169 15.46 -3.96 20.80
C GLU A 169 15.84 -3.38 19.44
N ILE A 170 15.02 -2.47 18.89
CA ILE A 170 15.30 -1.82 17.60
C ILE A 170 16.52 -0.92 17.69
N HIS A 171 16.69 -0.21 18.80
CA HIS A 171 17.84 0.63 19.07
C HIS A 171 19.17 -0.12 18.99
N ASN A 172 19.17 -1.40 19.40
CA ASN A 172 20.37 -2.25 19.46
C ASN A 172 20.59 -3.11 18.21
N ILE A 173 19.78 -2.92 17.17
CA ILE A 173 19.91 -3.67 15.93
C ILE A 173 21.24 -3.34 15.23
N PRO A 174 22.09 -4.34 14.93
CA PRO A 174 23.24 -4.13 14.07
C PRO A 174 22.77 -3.80 12.66
N THR A 175 23.27 -2.72 12.12
CA THR A 175 22.67 -2.01 10.99
C THR A 175 22.89 -2.60 9.60
N TYR A 176 23.51 -3.79 9.56
CA TYR A 176 23.39 -4.73 8.45
C TYR A 176 21.92 -5.17 8.39
N PRO A 177 21.11 -4.86 7.34
CA PRO A 177 21.46 -4.92 5.91
C PRO A 177 21.17 -3.65 5.08
N ALA A 178 21.11 -2.46 5.69
CA ALA A 178 20.61 -1.26 5.01
C ALA A 178 21.34 -0.94 3.69
N HIS A 179 22.68 -1.01 3.66
CA HIS A 179 23.48 -0.82 2.43
C HIS A 179 23.17 -1.83 1.32
N LEU A 180 22.97 -3.11 1.65
CA LEU A 180 22.67 -4.16 0.66
C LEU A 180 21.27 -3.98 0.04
N LEU A 181 20.31 -3.53 0.84
CA LEU A 181 18.95 -3.32 0.38
C LEU A 181 18.80 -2.05 -0.47
N SER A 182 19.52 -1.00 -0.09
CA SER A 182 19.49 0.31 -0.75
C SER A 182 20.51 0.47 -1.90
N GLY A 183 21.58 -0.33 -1.90
CA GLY A 183 22.73 -0.18 -2.81
C GLY A 183 23.63 1.02 -2.46
N ASP A 184 23.60 1.51 -1.21
CA ASP A 184 24.38 2.66 -0.76
C ASP A 184 25.37 2.24 0.34
N GLU A 185 26.66 2.15 -0.02
CA GLU A 185 27.74 1.76 0.90
C GLU A 185 27.86 2.68 2.12
N ARG A 186 27.37 3.93 2.05
CA ARG A 186 27.37 4.85 3.19
C ARG A 186 26.46 4.38 4.33
N LEU A 187 25.53 3.45 4.04
CA LEU A 187 24.62 2.85 5.02
C LEU A 187 25.15 1.52 5.61
N LYS A 188 26.43 1.21 5.40
CA LYS A 188 27.01 -0.05 5.89
C LYS A 188 27.13 -0.09 7.41
N GLU A 189 27.47 1.05 8.00
CA GLU A 189 27.62 1.26 9.44
C GLU A 189 26.63 2.31 9.92
N ILE A 190 25.35 2.20 9.53
CA ILE A 190 24.33 3.08 10.08
C ILE A 190 24.28 2.88 11.61
N ASP A 191 23.94 3.91 12.36
CA ASP A 191 23.68 3.80 13.80
C ASP A 191 22.35 4.51 14.02
N PHE A 192 21.34 3.81 14.52
CA PHE A 192 20.03 4.42 14.71
C PHE A 192 20.06 5.57 15.72
N LYS A 193 21.09 5.67 16.58
CA LYS A 193 21.35 6.86 17.43
C LYS A 193 21.66 8.12 16.63
N LYS A 194 22.18 7.94 15.41
CA LYS A 194 22.56 9.01 14.48
C LYS A 194 21.59 9.12 13.31
N ALA A 195 20.51 8.35 13.33
CA ALA A 195 19.46 8.37 12.32
C ALA A 195 18.33 9.31 12.73
N LEU A 196 17.82 10.04 11.75
CA LEU A 196 16.64 10.86 11.87
C LEU A 196 15.55 10.26 10.99
N PHE A 197 14.47 9.80 11.62
CA PHE A 197 13.25 9.39 10.95
C PHE A 197 12.50 10.65 10.52
N LEU A 198 12.08 10.72 9.26
CA LEU A 198 11.46 11.92 8.70
C LEU A 198 10.25 11.55 7.84
N ASP A 199 9.15 12.26 8.10
CA ASP A 199 7.90 12.19 7.36
C ASP A 199 7.24 13.58 7.31
N THR A 200 6.57 13.94 6.21
CA THR A 200 5.94 15.25 6.06
C THR A 200 4.46 15.19 5.71
N GLU A 201 3.69 16.12 6.29
CA GLU A 201 2.33 16.40 5.84
C GLU A 201 2.32 17.68 5.02
N THR A 202 1.67 17.62 3.87
CA THR A 202 1.81 18.66 2.85
C THR A 202 0.47 19.21 2.39
N THR A 203 0.50 20.42 1.85
CA THR A 203 -0.70 21.06 1.28
C THR A 203 -1.13 20.46 -0.06
N GLY A 204 -0.41 19.47 -0.61
CA GLY A 204 -0.75 18.87 -1.89
C GLY A 204 0.08 17.64 -2.29
N LEU A 205 -0.56 16.75 -3.05
CA LEU A 205 -0.01 15.42 -3.37
C LEU A 205 1.05 15.42 -4.50
N SER A 206 1.26 16.54 -5.20
CA SER A 206 2.00 16.57 -6.48
C SER A 206 3.32 17.38 -6.47
N GLY A 207 3.95 17.59 -5.31
CA GLY A 207 5.36 18.02 -5.20
C GLY A 207 5.76 19.30 -5.96
N GLY A 208 4.86 20.27 -6.13
CA GLY A 208 5.12 21.51 -6.85
C GLY A 208 5.71 22.61 -5.96
N THR A 209 6.19 23.71 -6.56
CA THR A 209 6.74 24.86 -5.81
C THR A 209 5.72 25.55 -4.89
N GLY A 210 4.42 25.34 -5.11
CA GLY A 210 3.34 25.81 -4.24
C GLY A 210 2.96 24.85 -3.11
N THR A 211 3.51 23.64 -3.08
CA THR A 211 3.29 22.68 -2.00
C THR A 211 4.15 23.06 -0.80
N LEU A 212 3.54 23.13 0.38
CA LEU A 212 4.20 23.42 1.64
C LEU A 212 4.16 22.17 2.52
N ALA A 213 5.26 21.88 3.22
CA ALA A 213 5.29 20.91 4.30
C ALA A 213 4.80 21.64 5.58
N PHE A 214 3.49 21.61 5.82
CA PHE A 214 2.91 22.31 6.96
C PHE A 214 3.16 21.56 8.27
N MET A 215 3.44 20.26 8.20
CA MET A 215 3.97 19.47 9.30
C MET A 215 5.23 18.75 8.87
N VAL A 216 6.28 18.82 9.68
CA VAL A 216 7.47 17.98 9.56
C VAL A 216 7.59 17.14 10.81
N GLY A 217 7.35 15.85 10.64
CA GLY A 217 7.50 14.84 11.66
C GLY A 217 8.93 14.31 11.70
N LEU A 218 9.49 14.25 12.90
CA LEU A 218 10.87 13.87 13.17
C LEU A 218 10.88 12.83 14.28
N GLY A 219 11.59 11.72 14.06
CA GLY A 219 11.78 10.69 15.06
C GLY A 219 13.27 10.41 15.29
N PHE A 220 13.69 10.28 16.54
CA PHE A 220 15.09 9.98 16.86
C PHE A 220 15.23 9.31 18.22
N PHE A 221 16.29 8.52 18.38
CA PHE A 221 16.59 7.89 19.67
C PHE A 221 17.29 8.87 20.61
N GLN A 222 16.79 8.95 21.85
CA GLN A 222 17.39 9.72 22.93
C GLN A 222 17.66 8.80 24.12
N GLY A 223 18.93 8.48 24.34
CA GLY A 223 19.29 7.33 25.20
C GLY A 223 18.70 6.05 24.61
N ASP A 224 18.04 5.25 25.44
CA ASP A 224 17.35 4.01 25.02
C ASP A 224 15.87 4.25 24.62
N GLY A 225 15.37 5.48 24.81
CA GLY A 225 14.00 5.85 24.43
C GLY A 225 13.94 6.48 23.05
N PHE A 226 12.73 6.74 22.57
CA PHE A 226 12.49 7.37 21.27
C PHE A 226 11.66 8.63 21.43
N VAL A 227 12.03 9.68 20.72
CA VAL A 227 11.30 10.94 20.72
C VAL A 227 10.69 11.14 19.34
N VAL A 228 9.40 11.47 19.33
CA VAL A 228 8.73 12.04 18.16
C VAL A 228 8.55 13.52 18.37
N GLN A 229 9.08 14.31 17.46
CA GLN A 229 8.95 15.77 17.42
C GLN A 229 8.23 16.18 16.13
N GLN A 230 7.22 17.03 16.24
CA GLN A 230 6.44 17.49 15.09
C GLN A 230 6.48 19.01 15.04
N LEU A 231 7.07 19.56 13.97
CA LEU A 231 7.05 20.99 13.66
C LEU A 231 5.79 21.27 12.85
N PHE A 232 4.90 22.12 13.35
CA PHE A 232 3.62 22.43 12.73
C PHE A 232 3.47 23.93 12.51
N MET A 233 3.14 24.28 11.28
CA MET A 233 2.84 25.65 10.89
C MET A 233 1.38 25.97 11.22
N ARG A 234 1.15 26.91 12.14
CA ARG A 234 -0.21 27.40 12.44
C ARG A 234 -0.70 28.42 11.41
N ASP A 235 0.24 29.05 10.73
CA ASP A 235 0.03 29.98 9.62
C ASP A 235 1.16 29.81 8.60
N TYR A 236 0.93 30.22 7.36
CA TYR A 236 1.95 30.14 6.30
C TYR A 236 3.21 30.96 6.59
N SER A 237 3.09 32.03 7.37
CA SER A 237 4.24 32.86 7.79
C SER A 237 5.24 32.11 8.69
N GLU A 238 4.83 31.01 9.33
CA GLU A 238 5.67 30.22 10.23
C GLU A 238 6.67 29.32 9.50
N GLU A 239 6.60 29.20 8.17
CA GLU A 239 7.44 28.29 7.38
C GLU A 239 8.94 28.51 7.63
N LYS A 240 9.40 29.76 7.59
CA LYS A 240 10.82 30.07 7.75
C LYS A 240 11.34 29.68 9.14
N ALA A 241 10.52 29.88 10.17
CA ALA A 241 10.84 29.46 11.52
C ALA A 241 10.94 27.94 11.62
N SER A 242 9.95 27.22 11.07
CA SER A 242 9.95 25.75 11.01
C SER A 242 11.18 25.20 10.27
N LEU A 243 11.49 25.74 9.09
CA LEU A 243 12.66 25.31 8.31
C LEU A 243 14.00 25.66 8.98
N SER A 244 14.06 26.72 9.80
CA SER A 244 15.25 27.04 10.60
C SER A 244 15.51 25.96 11.64
N ILE A 245 14.48 25.61 12.41
CA ILE A 245 14.59 24.58 13.44
C ILE A 245 14.89 23.22 12.82
N LEU A 246 14.26 22.91 11.69
CA LEU A 246 14.54 21.69 10.93
C LEU A 246 16.01 21.63 10.47
N GLN A 247 16.57 22.75 9.99
CA GLN A 247 17.97 22.82 9.59
C GLN A 247 18.93 22.49 10.74
N ASP A 248 18.68 23.06 11.93
CA ASP A 248 19.49 22.79 13.13
C ASP A 248 19.41 21.31 13.55
N ILE A 249 18.22 20.73 13.46
CA ILE A 249 18.01 19.31 13.75
C ILE A 249 18.74 18.45 12.73
N LEU A 250 18.58 18.69 11.42
CA LEU A 250 19.25 17.92 10.38
C LEU A 250 20.78 17.90 10.55
N ASN A 251 21.38 19.03 10.93
CA ASN A 251 22.81 19.14 11.17
C ASN A 251 23.32 18.28 12.34
N SER A 252 22.41 17.81 13.21
CA SER A 252 22.74 16.98 14.38
C SER A 252 22.72 15.47 14.07
N TYR A 253 22.28 15.06 12.88
CA TYR A 253 22.15 13.66 12.48
C TYR A 253 22.95 13.35 11.22
N GLN A 254 23.28 12.06 11.03
CA GLN A 254 24.14 11.62 9.93
C GLN A 254 23.36 10.94 8.80
N PHE A 255 22.22 10.33 9.12
CA PHE A 255 21.44 9.53 8.17
C PHE A 255 19.96 9.84 8.30
N LEU A 256 19.24 9.71 7.18
CA LEU A 256 17.78 9.78 7.15
C LEU A 256 17.20 8.38 7.05
N VAL A 257 16.06 8.17 7.72
CA VAL A 257 15.18 7.03 7.51
C VAL A 257 13.82 7.57 7.13
N THR A 258 13.32 7.17 5.96
CA THR A 258 12.08 7.72 5.40
C THR A 258 11.24 6.61 4.78
N PHE A 259 9.98 6.87 4.48
CA PHE A 259 9.15 5.99 3.69
C PHE A 259 8.71 6.70 2.41
N ASN A 260 9.31 6.36 1.26
CA ASN A 260 9.18 7.08 -0.01
C ASN A 260 9.76 8.50 -0.01
N GLY A 261 10.49 8.89 1.04
CA GLY A 261 11.00 10.25 1.18
C GLY A 261 12.10 10.63 0.20
N ARG A 262 12.79 9.65 -0.40
CA ARG A 262 13.76 9.92 -1.48
C ARG A 262 13.11 10.63 -2.68
N HIS A 263 11.85 10.34 -2.96
CA HIS A 263 11.13 10.86 -4.13
C HIS A 263 10.08 11.91 -3.78
N TYR A 264 9.84 12.16 -2.49
CA TYR A 264 8.77 13.05 -2.03
C TYR A 264 9.27 14.06 -0.99
N ASP A 265 9.46 13.63 0.27
CA ASP A 265 9.78 14.52 1.40
C ASP A 265 11.09 15.29 1.20
N ILE A 266 12.16 14.59 0.79
CA ILE A 266 13.50 15.20 0.65
C ILE A 266 13.53 16.25 -0.47
N PRO A 267 13.06 15.97 -1.71
CA PRO A 267 12.97 16.99 -2.76
C PRO A 267 12.08 18.18 -2.38
N LEU A 268 10.97 17.93 -1.68
CA LEU A 268 10.07 18.98 -1.22
C LEU A 268 10.78 19.92 -0.24
N LEU A 269 11.34 19.36 0.85
CA LEU A 269 12.02 20.12 1.88
C LEU A 269 13.25 20.86 1.33
N GLU A 270 14.02 20.25 0.44
CA GLU A 270 15.14 20.89 -0.26
C GLU A 270 14.64 22.14 -1.01
N THR A 271 13.59 22.00 -1.82
CA THR A 271 13.00 23.12 -2.56
C THR A 271 12.54 24.23 -1.61
N ARG A 272 11.86 23.88 -0.50
CA ARG A 272 11.37 24.88 0.48
C ARG A 272 12.51 25.60 1.19
N MET A 273 13.59 24.91 1.52
CA MET A 273 14.80 25.51 2.08
C MET A 273 15.48 26.46 1.10
N ILE A 274 15.61 26.07 -0.18
CA ILE A 274 16.19 26.93 -1.23
C ILE A 274 15.35 28.20 -1.41
N LEU A 275 14.02 28.08 -1.50
CA LEU A 275 13.12 29.23 -1.63
C LEU A 275 13.18 30.15 -0.41
N SER A 276 13.44 29.59 0.77
CA SER A 276 13.66 30.33 2.02
C SER A 276 15.10 30.83 2.19
N ARG A 277 15.96 30.70 1.17
CA ARG A 277 17.38 31.10 1.17
C ARG A 277 18.21 30.42 2.27
N LYS A 278 17.84 29.18 2.63
CA LYS A 278 18.57 28.34 3.58
C LYS A 278 19.48 27.37 2.85
N ARG A 279 20.68 27.17 3.37
CA ARG A 279 21.59 26.12 2.89
C ARG A 279 21.04 24.76 3.33
N SER A 280 20.85 23.83 2.41
CA SER A 280 20.38 22.48 2.75
C SER A 280 21.37 21.43 2.31
N GLN A 281 21.65 20.48 3.19
CA GLN A 281 22.40 19.25 2.87
C GLN A 281 21.48 18.02 2.92
N ILE A 282 20.16 18.21 3.04
CA ILE A 282 19.20 17.11 3.24
C ILE A 282 19.28 16.06 2.12
N ARG A 283 19.58 16.48 0.89
CA ARG A 283 19.73 15.60 -0.27
C ARG A 283 21.07 14.84 -0.31
N GLU A 284 22.09 15.39 0.34
CA GLU A 284 23.42 14.79 0.43
C GLU A 284 23.48 13.70 1.50
N MET A 285 22.64 13.82 2.54
CA MET A 285 22.51 12.84 3.61
C MET A 285 22.17 11.44 3.05
N PRO A 286 22.87 10.37 3.46
CA PRO A 286 22.46 9.02 3.09
C PRO A 286 21.08 8.71 3.68
N ASN A 287 20.20 8.17 2.84
CA ASN A 287 18.80 7.92 3.19
C ASN A 287 18.46 6.44 3.01
N PHE A 288 18.10 5.80 4.12
CA PHE A 288 17.48 4.49 4.12
C PHE A 288 15.97 4.63 3.91
N ASP A 289 15.56 4.70 2.65
CA ASP A 289 14.16 4.75 2.24
C ASP A 289 13.53 3.35 2.29
N LEU A 290 12.66 3.13 3.28
CA LEU A 290 12.07 1.85 3.63
C LEU A 290 11.09 1.31 2.58
N LEU A 291 10.60 2.13 1.65
CA LEU A 291 9.68 1.68 0.60
C LEU A 291 10.35 0.67 -0.35
N PHE A 292 11.62 0.88 -0.71
CA PHE A 292 12.32 0.03 -1.67
C PHE A 292 12.64 -1.36 -1.09
N PRO A 293 13.25 -1.48 0.10
CA PRO A 293 13.34 -2.75 0.83
C PRO A 293 11.98 -3.44 0.95
N SER A 294 10.95 -2.68 1.30
CA SER A 294 9.61 -3.24 1.51
C SER A 294 9.03 -3.85 0.24
N ARG A 295 9.22 -3.20 -0.91
CA ARG A 295 8.83 -3.74 -2.21
C ARG A 295 9.70 -4.92 -2.64
N LYS A 296 10.98 -4.96 -2.28
CA LYS A 296 11.85 -6.11 -2.57
C LYS A 296 11.41 -7.36 -1.81
N ILE A 297 10.95 -7.21 -0.57
CA ILE A 297 10.60 -8.34 0.31
C ILE A 297 9.12 -8.72 0.19
N TRP A 298 8.20 -7.76 0.24
CA TRP A 298 6.75 -8.00 0.43
C TRP A 298 5.89 -7.71 -0.81
N LYS A 299 6.47 -7.38 -1.98
CA LYS A 299 5.68 -7.21 -3.19
C LYS A 299 4.98 -8.52 -3.57
N GLY A 300 3.66 -8.46 -3.72
CA GLY A 300 2.82 -9.63 -3.98
C GLY A 300 2.42 -10.42 -2.72
N ALA A 301 3.01 -10.12 -1.56
CA ALA A 301 2.57 -10.71 -0.30
C ALA A 301 1.28 -10.05 0.20
N TYR A 302 1.09 -8.76 -0.06
CA TYR A 302 -0.09 -7.98 0.35
C TYR A 302 -0.71 -7.24 -0.83
N GLU A 303 -1.81 -6.54 -0.58
CA GLU A 303 -2.58 -5.79 -1.58
C GLU A 303 -1.73 -4.66 -2.19
N ASN A 304 -0.87 -4.05 -1.38
CA ASN A 304 0.12 -3.06 -1.78
C ASN A 304 1.21 -2.92 -0.69
N CYS A 305 2.27 -2.16 -0.98
CA CYS A 305 3.31 -1.81 -0.01
C CYS A 305 3.18 -0.36 0.46
N ARG A 306 1.96 0.11 0.78
CA ARG A 306 1.78 1.40 1.49
C ARG A 306 2.11 1.20 2.97
N LEU A 307 2.53 2.27 3.66
CA LEU A 307 2.96 2.21 5.05
C LEU A 307 1.87 1.63 5.96
N VAL A 308 0.65 2.17 5.89
CA VAL A 308 -0.54 1.67 6.63
C VAL A 308 -0.84 0.19 6.35
N THR A 309 -0.66 -0.27 5.10
CA THR A 309 -0.87 -1.69 4.76
C THR A 309 0.18 -2.57 5.42
N LEU A 310 1.45 -2.16 5.39
CA LEU A 310 2.53 -2.90 6.04
C LEU A 310 2.36 -2.87 7.56
N GLU A 311 2.01 -1.74 8.15
CA GLU A 311 1.71 -1.63 9.57
C GLU A 311 0.64 -2.65 10.01
N SER A 312 -0.51 -2.68 9.34
CA SER A 312 -1.59 -3.61 9.69
C SER A 312 -1.22 -5.06 9.38
N ARG A 313 -0.76 -5.35 8.16
CA ARG A 313 -0.58 -6.74 7.70
C ARG A 313 0.70 -7.40 8.20
N LEU A 314 1.77 -6.62 8.36
CA LEU A 314 3.09 -7.12 8.76
C LEU A 314 3.32 -6.91 10.27
N LEU A 315 3.10 -5.69 10.77
CA LEU A 315 3.33 -5.36 12.19
C LEU A 315 2.15 -5.73 13.09
N GLY A 316 0.95 -5.96 12.52
CA GLY A 316 -0.24 -6.35 13.28
C GLY A 316 -0.86 -5.20 14.07
N MET A 317 -0.59 -3.96 13.68
CA MET A 317 -1.09 -2.77 14.37
C MET A 317 -2.34 -2.25 13.67
N GLU A 318 -3.39 -1.98 14.44
CA GLU A 318 -4.60 -1.30 13.96
C GLU A 318 -4.66 0.08 14.60
N ARG A 319 -4.89 1.11 13.77
CA ARG A 319 -5.02 2.49 14.26
C ARG A 319 -6.47 2.77 14.63
N GLU A 320 -6.71 3.25 15.84
CA GLU A 320 -8.08 3.51 16.33
C GLU A 320 -8.67 4.83 15.82
N GLU A 321 -7.86 5.90 15.73
CA GLU A 321 -8.35 7.26 15.47
C GLU A 321 -7.88 7.87 14.12
N ASP A 322 -7.31 7.06 13.24
CA ASP A 322 -6.59 7.57 12.08
C ASP A 322 -7.50 8.19 11.00
N ILE A 323 -6.94 9.15 10.26
CA ILE A 323 -7.58 9.80 9.12
C ILE A 323 -6.99 9.28 7.80
N PRO A 324 -7.79 9.20 6.73
CA PRO A 324 -7.24 8.97 5.40
C PRO A 324 -6.27 10.09 5.01
N SER A 325 -5.04 9.74 4.62
CA SER A 325 -3.99 10.73 4.28
C SER A 325 -4.41 11.69 3.17
N GLU A 326 -5.29 11.26 2.26
CA GLU A 326 -5.87 12.09 1.20
C GLU A 326 -6.72 13.28 1.71
N TRP A 327 -7.19 13.23 2.97
CA TRP A 327 -7.97 14.31 3.57
C TRP A 327 -7.11 15.32 4.32
N ILE A 328 -5.88 14.95 4.68
CA ILE A 328 -4.97 15.76 5.49
C ILE A 328 -4.79 17.19 4.94
N PRO A 329 -4.54 17.40 3.62
CA PRO A 329 -4.40 18.74 3.07
C PRO A 329 -5.66 19.59 3.29
N SER A 330 -6.84 19.02 3.06
CA SER A 330 -8.13 19.72 3.23
C SER A 330 -8.38 20.12 4.68
N LEU A 331 -8.01 19.26 5.64
CA LEU A 331 -8.13 19.58 7.06
C LEU A 331 -7.24 20.75 7.46
N TYR A 332 -6.03 20.82 6.90
CA TYR A 332 -5.13 21.95 7.12
C TYR A 332 -5.69 23.25 6.50
N PHE A 333 -6.23 23.20 5.29
CA PHE A 333 -6.88 24.38 4.68
C PHE A 333 -8.08 24.87 5.49
N ASP A 334 -8.93 23.96 5.98
CA ASP A 334 -10.04 24.28 6.89
C ASP A 334 -9.51 24.95 8.18
N TYR A 335 -8.42 24.44 8.74
CA TYR A 335 -7.80 25.01 9.94
C TYR A 335 -7.28 26.43 9.70
N ILE A 336 -6.57 26.69 8.59
CA ILE A 336 -6.07 28.03 8.27
C ILE A 336 -7.23 29.04 8.08
N GLN A 337 -8.35 28.60 7.50
CA GLN A 337 -9.51 29.48 7.31
C GLN A 337 -10.31 29.74 8.58
N THR A 338 -10.39 28.75 9.47
CA THR A 338 -11.31 28.80 10.62
C THR A 338 -10.61 29.05 11.96
N GLY A 339 -9.34 28.68 12.09
CA GLY A 339 -8.60 28.61 13.34
C GLY A 339 -9.01 27.46 14.27
N ASP A 340 -9.88 26.53 13.85
CA ASP A 340 -10.38 25.43 14.69
C ASP A 340 -9.49 24.18 14.58
N ALA A 341 -8.72 23.88 15.62
CA ALA A 341 -7.78 22.77 15.65
C ALA A 341 -8.42 21.40 15.94
N ARG A 342 -9.75 21.32 16.16
CA ARG A 342 -10.44 20.07 16.54
C ARG A 342 -10.20 18.89 15.61
N LYS A 343 -9.91 19.11 14.34
CA LYS A 343 -9.57 18.02 13.40
C LYS A 343 -8.06 17.83 13.21
N ILE A 344 -7.25 18.83 13.56
CA ILE A 344 -5.82 18.85 13.34
C ILE A 344 -5.08 17.89 14.28
N HIS A 345 -5.53 17.70 15.52
CA HIS A 345 -4.90 16.73 16.43
C HIS A 345 -4.82 15.30 15.84
N ARG A 346 -5.75 14.92 14.94
CA ARG A 346 -5.70 13.64 14.23
C ARG A 346 -4.60 13.58 13.18
N VAL A 347 -4.20 14.72 12.60
CA VAL A 347 -3.04 14.82 11.71
C VAL A 347 -1.75 14.59 12.50
N PHE A 348 -1.66 15.16 13.72
CA PHE A 348 -0.53 14.87 14.61
C PHE A 348 -0.44 13.38 14.97
N TYR A 349 -1.59 12.76 15.28
CA TYR A 349 -1.65 11.32 15.50
C TYR A 349 -1.18 10.52 14.27
N HIS A 350 -1.68 10.82 13.07
CA HIS A 350 -1.29 10.16 11.82
C HIS A 350 0.23 10.16 11.60
N ASN A 351 0.81 11.35 11.56
CA ASN A 351 2.24 11.54 11.32
C ASN A 351 3.11 10.88 12.40
N ARG A 352 2.69 10.93 13.67
CA ARG A 352 3.38 10.23 14.76
C ARG A 352 3.36 8.71 14.58
N MET A 353 2.21 8.15 14.20
CA MET A 353 2.09 6.71 13.93
C MET A 353 2.89 6.28 12.70
N ASP A 354 2.97 7.13 11.68
CA ASP A 354 3.82 6.89 10.50
C ASP A 354 5.30 6.82 10.90
N ILE A 355 5.78 7.73 11.75
CA ILE A 355 7.15 7.68 12.29
C ILE A 355 7.40 6.40 13.08
N LEU A 356 6.51 6.05 14.03
CA LEU A 356 6.65 4.82 14.82
C LEU A 356 6.62 3.56 13.94
N THR A 357 5.79 3.58 12.89
CA THR A 357 5.74 2.50 11.90
C THR A 357 7.06 2.36 11.16
N MET A 358 7.70 3.46 10.76
CA MET A 358 9.02 3.40 10.13
C MET A 358 10.07 2.76 11.03
N VAL A 359 10.07 3.08 12.33
CA VAL A 359 11.00 2.49 13.32
C VAL A 359 10.78 0.97 13.41
N ALA A 360 9.53 0.54 13.62
CA ALA A 360 9.21 -0.89 13.70
C ALA A 360 9.44 -1.64 12.38
N LEU A 361 9.17 -1.01 11.24
CA LEU A 361 9.42 -1.58 9.92
C LEU A 361 10.92 -1.75 9.65
N ALA A 362 11.75 -0.78 10.04
CA ALA A 362 13.20 -0.91 9.96
C ALA A 362 13.71 -2.11 10.79
N GLY A 363 13.19 -2.26 12.02
CA GLY A 363 13.51 -3.42 12.85
C GLY A 363 13.04 -4.74 12.24
N ARG A 364 11.83 -4.76 11.66
CA ARG A 364 11.29 -5.94 10.98
C ARG A 364 12.08 -6.34 9.75
N ILE A 365 12.53 -5.38 8.93
CA ILE A 365 13.41 -5.63 7.78
C ILE A 365 14.70 -6.29 8.25
N HIS A 366 15.30 -5.78 9.31
CA HIS A 366 16.52 -6.35 9.87
C HIS A 366 16.32 -7.80 10.33
N LEU A 367 15.28 -8.08 11.13
CA LEU A 367 14.98 -9.44 11.61
C LEU A 367 14.80 -10.42 10.44
N VAL A 368 13.99 -10.05 9.45
CA VAL A 368 13.69 -10.89 8.29
C VAL A 368 14.95 -11.18 7.47
N TYR A 369 15.88 -10.23 7.39
CA TYR A 369 17.11 -10.42 6.63
C TYR A 369 18.15 -11.28 7.37
N HIS A 370 18.28 -11.13 8.69
CA HIS A 370 19.25 -11.90 9.46
C HIS A 370 18.82 -13.34 9.67
N ASP A 371 17.59 -13.52 10.13
CA ASP A 371 17.00 -14.82 10.37
C ASP A 371 15.62 -14.93 9.71
N PRO A 372 15.59 -15.24 8.39
CA PRO A 372 14.36 -15.47 7.66
C PRO A 372 13.48 -16.57 8.26
N GLN A 373 14.02 -17.50 9.04
CA GLN A 373 13.25 -18.58 9.65
C GLN A 373 12.59 -18.14 10.95
N ALA A 374 13.37 -17.52 11.84
CA ALA A 374 12.86 -17.01 13.10
C ALA A 374 11.92 -15.83 12.91
N ALA A 375 12.10 -15.04 11.85
CA ALA A 375 11.20 -13.94 11.52
C ALA A 375 9.80 -14.42 11.07
N ARG A 376 9.58 -15.73 10.85
CA ARG A 376 8.28 -16.33 10.48
C ARG A 376 7.57 -15.58 9.32
N PRO A 377 8.16 -15.47 8.13
CA PRO A 377 7.47 -14.89 6.98
C PRO A 377 6.17 -15.67 6.74
N ARG A 378 5.08 -14.94 6.51
CA ARG A 378 3.73 -15.51 6.63
C ARG A 378 3.33 -16.23 5.35
N LYS A 379 3.85 -15.79 4.20
CA LYS A 379 3.50 -16.30 2.87
C LYS A 379 4.69 -16.92 2.11
N GLY A 380 4.40 -17.82 1.15
CA GLY A 380 5.41 -18.38 0.25
C GLY A 380 6.09 -17.32 -0.62
N VAL A 381 5.34 -16.30 -1.05
CA VAL A 381 5.86 -15.16 -1.82
C VAL A 381 6.99 -14.42 -1.07
N GLU A 382 6.87 -14.25 0.24
CA GLU A 382 7.89 -13.57 1.05
C GLU A 382 9.20 -14.36 1.04
N HIS A 383 9.13 -15.68 1.23
CA HIS A 383 10.29 -16.55 1.17
C HIS A 383 10.92 -16.57 -0.22
N PHE A 384 10.11 -16.54 -1.28
CA PHE A 384 10.63 -16.48 -2.64
C PHE A 384 11.39 -15.17 -2.90
N SER A 385 10.81 -14.05 -2.49
CA SER A 385 11.44 -12.73 -2.59
C SER A 385 12.74 -12.64 -1.79
N LEU A 386 12.78 -13.19 -0.57
CA LEU A 386 13.99 -13.28 0.24
C LEU A 386 15.05 -14.19 -0.39
N GLY A 387 14.65 -15.35 -0.91
CA GLY A 387 15.56 -16.24 -1.61
C GLY A 387 16.22 -15.56 -2.81
N ARG A 388 15.45 -14.80 -3.60
CA ARG A 388 15.98 -13.97 -4.69
C ARG A 388 16.92 -12.89 -4.19
N LEU A 389 16.57 -12.22 -3.10
CA LEU A 389 17.39 -11.16 -2.52
C LEU A 389 18.76 -11.70 -2.07
N PHE A 390 18.79 -12.79 -1.30
CA PHE A 390 20.03 -13.43 -0.86
C PHE A 390 20.84 -13.95 -2.04
N TRP A 391 20.16 -14.50 -3.05
CA TRP A 391 20.80 -14.94 -4.28
C TRP A 391 21.52 -13.80 -5.00
N ASP A 392 20.88 -12.64 -5.12
CA ASP A 392 21.45 -11.44 -5.74
C ASP A 392 22.61 -10.87 -4.91
N HIS A 393 22.58 -11.01 -3.58
CA HIS A 393 23.68 -10.66 -2.67
C HIS A 393 24.80 -11.70 -2.60
N GLY A 394 24.65 -12.84 -3.29
CA GLY A 394 25.65 -13.91 -3.31
C GLY A 394 25.58 -14.88 -2.12
N ASP A 395 24.64 -14.69 -1.19
CA ASP A 395 24.44 -15.56 -0.03
C ASP A 395 23.59 -16.78 -0.43
N ARG A 396 24.25 -17.76 -1.04
CA ARG A 396 23.60 -18.99 -1.54
C ARG A 396 23.10 -19.87 -0.39
N GLU A 397 23.75 -19.81 0.77
CA GLU A 397 23.41 -20.61 1.94
C GLU A 397 22.07 -20.18 2.53
N LYS A 398 21.77 -18.88 2.53
CA LYS A 398 20.43 -18.37 2.90
C LYS A 398 19.40 -18.50 1.79
N ALA A 399 19.81 -18.35 0.52
CA ALA A 399 18.89 -18.35 -0.61
C ALA A 399 18.16 -19.69 -0.81
N ILE A 400 18.87 -20.82 -0.75
CA ILE A 400 18.30 -22.14 -1.03
C ILE A 400 17.20 -22.53 -0.03
N PRO A 401 17.41 -22.46 1.30
CA PRO A 401 16.36 -22.73 2.27
C PRO A 401 15.12 -21.85 2.09
N CYS A 402 15.31 -20.57 1.73
CA CYS A 402 14.20 -19.68 1.41
C CYS A 402 13.39 -20.19 0.21
N PHE A 403 14.03 -20.61 -0.89
CA PHE A 403 13.32 -21.19 -2.03
C PHE A 403 12.62 -22.52 -1.70
N GLU A 404 13.24 -23.39 -0.90
CA GLU A 404 12.62 -24.65 -0.47
C GLU A 404 11.34 -24.41 0.36
N ILE A 405 11.36 -23.42 1.25
CA ILE A 405 10.18 -23.07 2.05
C ILE A 405 9.13 -22.34 1.23
N ALA A 406 9.57 -21.49 0.29
CA ALA A 406 8.67 -20.86 -0.65
C ALA A 406 7.87 -21.92 -1.42
N LEU A 407 8.52 -22.97 -1.93
CA LEU A 407 7.88 -24.05 -2.68
C LEU A 407 6.83 -24.80 -1.86
N LYS A 408 7.09 -25.01 -0.56
CA LYS A 408 6.15 -25.67 0.36
C LYS A 408 4.93 -24.83 0.73
N ARG A 409 4.98 -23.50 0.51
CA ARG A 409 3.98 -22.54 1.01
C ARG A 409 3.34 -21.68 -0.08
N CYS A 410 3.79 -21.78 -1.32
CA CYS A 410 3.26 -21.02 -2.43
C CYS A 410 2.01 -21.67 -3.01
N ASP A 411 1.24 -20.88 -3.75
CA ASP A 411 0.20 -21.39 -4.64
C ASP A 411 0.81 -21.97 -5.92
N ASP A 412 -0.01 -22.68 -6.70
CA ASP A 412 0.39 -23.29 -7.96
C ASP A 412 0.87 -22.25 -8.99
N GLU A 413 0.37 -21.00 -8.91
CA GLU A 413 0.76 -19.94 -9.83
C GLU A 413 2.24 -19.56 -9.65
N LEU A 414 2.68 -19.41 -8.41
CA LEU A 414 4.05 -19.06 -8.07
C LEU A 414 5.01 -20.26 -8.07
N ALA A 415 4.53 -21.46 -7.75
CA ALA A 415 5.34 -22.66 -7.62
C ALA A 415 6.24 -22.93 -8.83
N TRP A 416 5.73 -22.75 -10.05
CA TRP A 416 6.52 -22.92 -11.28
C TRP A 416 7.78 -22.03 -11.30
N GLU A 417 7.64 -20.76 -10.93
CA GLU A 417 8.77 -19.84 -10.87
C GLU A 417 9.71 -20.18 -9.72
N VAL A 418 9.19 -20.61 -8.57
CA VAL A 418 10.01 -21.07 -7.43
C VAL A 418 10.86 -22.28 -7.83
N MET A 419 10.28 -23.28 -8.49
CA MET A 419 11.00 -24.47 -8.95
C MET A 419 12.11 -24.15 -9.95
N LYS A 420 11.90 -23.18 -10.85
CA LYS A 420 12.97 -22.69 -11.74
C LYS A 420 14.12 -22.09 -10.96
N TRP A 421 13.84 -21.18 -10.03
CA TRP A 421 14.88 -20.54 -9.23
C TRP A 421 15.61 -21.55 -8.34
N LEU A 422 14.88 -22.46 -7.69
CA LEU A 422 15.45 -23.49 -6.83
C LEU A 422 16.32 -24.47 -7.62
N SER A 423 15.85 -24.96 -8.77
CA SER A 423 16.63 -25.87 -9.61
C SER A 423 17.87 -25.20 -10.21
N MET A 424 17.77 -23.91 -10.59
CA MET A 424 18.94 -23.10 -10.95
C MET A 424 19.93 -23.00 -9.79
N ALA A 425 19.43 -22.75 -8.58
CA ALA A 425 20.26 -22.63 -7.38
C ALA A 425 20.99 -23.93 -7.05
N PHE A 426 20.30 -25.07 -7.10
CA PHE A 426 20.89 -26.40 -6.94
C PHE A 426 21.95 -26.70 -8.00
N LYS A 427 21.66 -26.41 -9.28
CA LYS A 427 22.63 -26.59 -10.36
C LYS A 427 23.92 -25.79 -10.13
N LYS A 428 23.79 -24.52 -9.74
CA LYS A 428 24.93 -23.62 -9.51
C LYS A 428 25.71 -23.91 -8.23
N THR A 429 25.14 -24.68 -7.30
CA THR A 429 25.80 -25.13 -6.07
C THR A 429 26.30 -26.58 -6.15
N GLY A 430 26.23 -27.21 -7.33
CA GLY A 430 26.72 -28.58 -7.55
C GLY A 430 25.74 -29.68 -7.16
N GLN A 431 24.54 -29.35 -6.66
CA GLN A 431 23.48 -30.28 -6.29
C GLN A 431 22.65 -30.71 -7.52
N GLY A 432 23.33 -31.25 -8.54
CA GLY A 432 22.73 -31.55 -9.84
C GLY A 432 21.56 -32.55 -9.78
N GLU A 433 21.63 -33.55 -8.89
CA GLU A 433 20.56 -34.54 -8.72
C GLU A 433 19.26 -33.92 -8.20
N LYS A 434 19.34 -33.03 -7.21
CA LYS A 434 18.16 -32.30 -6.71
C LYS A 434 17.55 -31.40 -7.78
N ALA A 435 18.39 -30.74 -8.57
CA ALA A 435 17.92 -29.93 -9.70
C ALA A 435 17.19 -30.79 -10.73
N HIS A 436 17.73 -31.98 -11.02
CA HIS A 436 17.15 -32.95 -11.94
C HIS A 436 15.79 -33.48 -11.46
N SER A 437 15.65 -33.81 -10.17
CA SER A 437 14.37 -34.20 -9.57
C SER A 437 13.30 -33.12 -9.74
N LEU A 438 13.66 -31.85 -9.52
CA LEU A 438 12.73 -30.73 -9.72
C LEU A 438 12.29 -30.59 -11.17
N TRP A 439 13.21 -30.74 -12.14
CA TRP A 439 12.82 -30.67 -13.56
C TRP A 439 11.85 -31.79 -13.94
N HIS A 440 12.04 -33.00 -13.41
CA HIS A 440 11.11 -34.10 -13.62
C HIS A 440 9.74 -33.81 -13.01
N GLU A 441 9.71 -33.32 -11.76
CA GLU A 441 8.46 -32.90 -11.11
C GLU A 441 7.72 -31.84 -11.94
N MET A 442 8.44 -30.83 -12.48
CA MET A 442 7.84 -29.82 -13.37
C MET A 442 7.26 -30.41 -14.66
N MET A 443 7.77 -31.53 -15.18
CA MET A 443 7.24 -32.17 -16.39
C MET A 443 5.92 -32.92 -16.14
N GLU A 444 5.71 -33.37 -14.90
CA GLU A 444 4.50 -34.06 -14.45
C GLU A 444 3.36 -33.10 -14.12
N TRP A 445 3.67 -31.80 -13.98
CA TRP A 445 2.66 -30.80 -13.65
C TRP A 445 1.58 -30.67 -14.75
N PRO A 446 0.29 -30.54 -14.36
CA PRO A 446 -0.82 -30.42 -15.31
C PRO A 446 -0.72 -29.19 -16.22
N TYR A 447 -0.14 -28.10 -15.71
CA TYR A 447 -0.02 -26.83 -16.41
C TYR A 447 1.46 -26.51 -16.70
N ARG A 448 1.91 -26.88 -17.90
CA ARG A 448 3.27 -26.60 -18.39
C ARG A 448 3.33 -25.18 -18.94
N LYS A 449 4.06 -24.29 -18.28
CA LYS A 449 4.17 -22.88 -18.71
C LYS A 449 5.19 -22.66 -19.83
N ASP A 450 6.30 -23.38 -19.80
CA ASP A 450 7.36 -23.26 -20.80
C ASP A 450 8.24 -24.52 -20.89
N ALA A 451 9.16 -24.52 -21.86
CA ALA A 451 10.08 -25.61 -22.13
C ALA A 451 11.29 -25.67 -21.18
N TYR A 452 11.37 -24.82 -20.15
CA TYR A 452 12.53 -24.73 -19.25
C TYR A 452 13.01 -26.08 -18.69
N PRO A 453 12.16 -26.93 -18.08
CA PRO A 453 12.63 -28.18 -17.47
C PRO A 453 13.22 -29.15 -18.50
N TYR A 454 12.67 -29.20 -19.71
CA TYR A 454 13.16 -30.05 -20.81
C TYR A 454 14.54 -29.61 -21.29
N ILE A 455 14.75 -28.29 -21.43
CA ILE A 455 16.02 -27.73 -21.88
C ILE A 455 17.13 -28.02 -20.85
N GLU A 456 16.83 -27.86 -19.56
CA GLU A 456 17.80 -28.11 -18.50
C GLU A 456 18.07 -29.61 -18.28
N ALA A 457 17.03 -30.46 -18.36
CA ALA A 457 17.20 -31.91 -18.35
C ALA A 457 18.07 -32.39 -19.52
N ALA A 458 17.85 -31.89 -20.74
CA ALA A 458 18.70 -32.20 -21.89
C ALA A 458 20.17 -31.82 -21.66
N LYS A 459 20.45 -30.67 -21.03
CA LYS A 459 21.82 -30.28 -20.63
C LYS A 459 22.41 -31.28 -19.64
N TYR A 460 21.62 -31.72 -18.67
CA TYR A 460 22.07 -32.65 -17.64
C TYR A 460 22.46 -34.01 -18.23
N TYR A 461 21.59 -34.60 -19.04
CA TYR A 461 21.88 -35.86 -19.73
C TYR A 461 23.05 -35.75 -20.72
N GLU A 462 23.18 -34.64 -21.45
CA GLU A 462 24.31 -34.40 -22.37
C GLU A 462 25.66 -34.29 -21.63
N HIS A 463 25.70 -33.50 -20.56
CA HIS A 463 26.97 -33.11 -19.95
C HIS A 463 27.41 -34.03 -18.80
N ARG A 464 26.46 -34.51 -17.97
CA ARG A 464 26.72 -35.29 -16.77
C ARG A 464 26.64 -36.80 -17.03
N LEU A 465 25.51 -37.27 -17.54
CA LEU A 465 25.25 -38.71 -17.71
C LEU A 465 25.76 -39.29 -19.04
N LYS A 466 26.01 -38.44 -20.04
CA LYS A 466 26.42 -38.84 -21.40
C LYS A 466 25.40 -39.75 -22.11
N GLU A 467 24.15 -39.72 -21.69
CA GLU A 467 23.04 -40.42 -22.36
C GLU A 467 22.43 -39.50 -23.43
N PHE A 468 22.93 -39.61 -24.66
CA PHE A 468 22.57 -38.68 -25.74
C PHE A 468 21.15 -38.91 -26.27
N GLU A 469 20.66 -40.15 -26.24
CA GLU A 469 19.31 -40.53 -26.63
C GLU A 469 18.27 -39.77 -25.82
N LYS A 470 18.32 -39.89 -24.50
CA LYS A 470 17.41 -39.16 -23.60
C LYS A 470 17.56 -37.65 -23.75
N ALA A 471 18.77 -37.14 -23.95
CA ALA A 471 18.98 -35.72 -24.19
C ALA A 471 18.27 -35.24 -25.47
N ILE A 472 18.24 -36.05 -26.54
CA ILE A 472 17.51 -35.75 -27.78
C ILE A 472 16.00 -35.78 -27.53
N GLU A 473 15.49 -36.78 -26.82
CA GLU A 473 14.06 -36.88 -26.48
C GLU A 473 13.55 -35.63 -25.76
N TYR A 474 14.29 -35.13 -24.77
CA TYR A 474 13.92 -33.88 -24.08
C TYR A 474 13.99 -32.65 -24.98
N VAL A 475 14.95 -32.58 -25.91
CA VAL A 475 14.99 -31.48 -26.89
C VAL A 475 13.77 -31.53 -27.82
N ASP A 476 13.34 -32.72 -28.23
CA ASP A 476 12.14 -32.88 -29.06
C ASP A 476 10.88 -32.48 -28.32
N GLN A 477 10.75 -32.88 -27.06
CA GLN A 477 9.64 -32.42 -26.21
C GLN A 477 9.69 -30.89 -26.02
N ALA A 478 10.87 -30.30 -25.80
CA ALA A 478 11.01 -28.84 -25.71
C ALA A 478 10.54 -28.13 -27.00
N LEU A 479 10.89 -28.66 -28.18
CA LEU A 479 10.47 -28.12 -29.47
C LEU A 479 8.95 -28.16 -29.67
N THR A 480 8.26 -29.17 -29.14
CA THR A 480 6.78 -29.23 -29.21
C THR A 480 6.07 -28.18 -28.33
N LEU A 481 6.74 -27.68 -27.29
CA LEU A 481 6.16 -26.76 -26.31
C LEU A 481 6.47 -25.28 -26.59
N ILE A 482 7.51 -24.99 -27.36
CA ILE A 482 7.88 -23.62 -27.69
C ILE A 482 6.98 -23.09 -28.80
N SER A 483 6.43 -21.89 -28.59
CA SER A 483 5.70 -21.18 -29.64
C SER A 483 6.62 -20.85 -30.81
N PHE A 484 6.16 -21.07 -32.04
CA PHE A 484 6.86 -20.71 -33.28
C PHE A 484 7.32 -19.25 -33.32
N HIS A 485 6.70 -18.35 -32.57
CA HIS A 485 7.10 -16.94 -32.48
C HIS A 485 8.42 -16.69 -31.71
N ARG A 486 9.04 -17.72 -31.12
CA ARG A 486 10.37 -17.65 -30.50
C ARG A 486 11.42 -18.31 -31.39
N GLU A 487 11.56 -17.82 -32.62
CA GLU A 487 12.43 -18.39 -33.66
C GLU A 487 13.86 -18.67 -33.17
N ARG A 488 14.44 -17.75 -32.40
CA ARG A 488 15.80 -17.89 -31.85
C ARG A 488 15.94 -19.06 -30.86
N ASP A 489 14.93 -19.29 -30.02
CA ASP A 489 14.96 -20.40 -29.06
C ASP A 489 14.83 -21.75 -29.79
N VAL A 490 14.00 -21.80 -30.84
CA VAL A 490 13.83 -22.97 -31.71
C VAL A 490 15.13 -23.29 -32.45
N GLU A 491 15.79 -22.28 -33.02
CA GLU A 491 17.07 -22.43 -33.71
C GLU A 491 18.15 -23.03 -32.79
N LEU A 492 18.30 -22.47 -31.58
CA LEU A 492 19.26 -22.97 -30.58
C LEU A 492 19.00 -24.43 -30.18
N LEU A 493 17.74 -24.86 -30.14
CA LEU A 493 17.38 -26.25 -29.84
C LEU A 493 17.63 -27.18 -31.03
N LEU A 494 17.37 -26.73 -32.26
CA LEU A 494 17.69 -27.50 -33.47
C LEU A 494 19.21 -27.69 -33.63
N GLU A 495 19.99 -26.64 -33.37
CA GLU A 495 21.46 -26.73 -33.35
C GLU A 495 21.96 -27.72 -32.29
N ARG A 496 21.38 -27.67 -31.09
CA ARG A 496 21.66 -28.63 -30.01
C ARG A 496 21.31 -30.05 -30.42
N LYS A 497 20.14 -30.28 -31.04
CA LYS A 497 19.74 -31.59 -31.55
C LYS A 497 20.74 -32.12 -32.57
N LYS A 498 21.14 -31.30 -33.55
CA LYS A 498 22.17 -31.66 -34.55
C LYS A 498 23.50 -32.05 -33.87
N ARG A 499 23.92 -31.29 -32.84
CA ARG A 499 25.12 -31.60 -32.06
C ARG A 499 25.00 -32.92 -31.31
N LEU A 500 23.87 -33.19 -30.67
CA LEU A 500 23.62 -34.43 -29.93
C LEU A 500 23.59 -35.65 -30.85
N LEU A 501 22.96 -35.55 -32.03
CA LEU A 501 22.96 -36.63 -33.04
C LEU A 501 24.38 -36.99 -33.50
N LYS A 502 25.24 -35.99 -33.72
CA LYS A 502 26.67 -36.24 -34.04
C LYS A 502 27.40 -36.95 -32.89
N LYS A 503 27.14 -36.55 -31.64
CA LYS A 503 27.76 -37.17 -30.46
C LYS A 503 27.29 -38.60 -30.24
N LYS A 504 26.01 -38.88 -30.50
CA LYS A 504 25.43 -40.23 -30.45
C LYS A 504 26.17 -41.19 -31.39
N VAL A 505 26.26 -40.84 -32.68
CA VAL A 505 26.96 -41.65 -33.69
C VAL A 505 28.44 -41.86 -33.31
N GLY A 506 29.10 -40.83 -32.80
CA GLY A 506 30.49 -40.92 -32.35
C GLY A 506 30.70 -41.75 -31.07
N ASN A 507 29.67 -41.96 -30.26
CA ASN A 507 29.71 -42.79 -29.06
C ASN A 507 29.38 -44.25 -29.38
N GLU A 508 28.48 -44.50 -30.34
CA GLU A 508 28.18 -45.85 -30.85
C GLU A 508 29.34 -46.44 -31.69
N SER A 509 30.25 -45.58 -32.18
CA SER A 509 31.42 -45.96 -32.96
C SER A 509 32.69 -46.22 -32.12
N ARG A 510 32.60 -46.11 -30.78
CA ARG A 510 33.67 -46.39 -29.81
C ARG A 510 33.27 -47.59 -28.96
#